data_AF-A0A358XYU0-F1
#
_entry.id   AF-A0A358XYU0-F1
#
_cell.length_a   1.000
_cell.length_b   1.000
_cell.length_c   1.000
_cell.angle_alpha   90.00
_cell.angle_beta   90.00
_cell.angle_gamma   90.00
#
_symmetry.space_group_name_H-M   'P 1'
#
loop_
_entity.id
_entity.type
_entity.pdbx_description
1 polymer ?
#
loop_
_entity_poly.entity_id
_entity_poly.type
_entity_poly.pdbx_seq_one_letter_code
_entity_poly.pdbx_strand_id
1 'polypeptide(L)'
;MGYRANRVLVMMLALGNSFLAMAQELPELAFPSSVSGNTTTARFFGGASADNGGTFGSSFGFNTPLDISGAIQVEESHVNTVGNLYIVVLLGENYLYRDSTGNYQAWDLDMSTLGAASPDKTLSSVEPLTIVDDVPLGPAGAAGSTLSIFFAYDTWTVPGDLFYSGSPITVAIGTEPSADAASGSDAAPNSSPSASISGGNQSVSDSDGSSGESVSLSGSASDSDGSVSSTQWLVGGSVVATGTSATLSLPDGSTVVTFRVTDNDGATADATATITVAAPPPAEPASLTIYNSLISAPIVQSRCVSCHVSGGASGYTRLVFVRRSADSFMTTNYDEIVDFIRNIPNGASLILSKPQGIAHGGGVRLQSGSTELENLSKFVEALQAE
;
A
#
# COMPACT_ATOMS: atom_id res chain seq x y z
N MET A 1 -58.82 37.95 58.49
CA MET A 1 -58.66 36.96 57.40
C MET A 1 -57.18 36.95 57.01
N GLY A 2 -56.42 35.87 56.99
CA GLY A 2 -56.69 34.45 57.21
C GLY A 2 -55.35 33.71 57.05
N TYR A 3 -55.18 32.70 57.90
CA TYR A 3 -54.35 31.50 57.77
C TYR A 3 -52.81 31.58 57.70
N ARG A 4 -52.25 30.82 58.66
CA ARG A 4 -50.86 30.44 58.94
C ARG A 4 -50.33 29.42 57.91
N ALA A 5 -49.01 29.38 57.71
CA ALA A 5 -48.27 28.11 57.68
C ALA A 5 -46.78 28.32 57.99
N ASN A 6 -46.37 27.78 59.14
CA ASN A 6 -45.01 27.46 59.54
C ASN A 6 -44.39 26.47 58.53
N ARG A 7 -43.13 26.62 58.11
CA ARG A 7 -42.32 25.49 57.60
C ARG A 7 -40.81 25.79 57.59
N VAL A 8 -40.18 25.33 58.68
CA VAL A 8 -38.92 24.55 58.73
C VAL A 8 -37.73 25.10 57.95
N LEU A 9 -36.73 25.55 58.72
CA LEU A 9 -35.32 25.55 58.36
C LEU A 9 -34.88 24.12 57.99
N VAL A 10 -34.60 23.87 56.70
CA VAL A 10 -33.81 22.71 56.28
C VAL A 10 -32.53 23.24 55.65
N MET A 11 -31.49 23.26 56.48
CA MET A 11 -30.11 23.23 56.04
C MET A 11 -29.91 21.84 55.44
N MET A 12 -30.04 21.69 54.12
CA MET A 12 -29.70 20.44 53.45
C MET A 12 -28.18 20.29 53.46
N LEU A 13 -27.67 19.60 54.47
CA LEU A 13 -26.49 18.75 54.29
C LEU A 13 -26.85 17.71 53.21
N ALA A 14 -26.21 17.82 52.07
CA ALA A 14 -25.93 16.67 51.22
C ALA A 14 -24.41 16.61 51.02
N LEU A 15 -23.70 16.35 52.12
CA LEU A 15 -22.39 15.69 52.08
C LEU A 15 -22.65 14.27 51.58
N GLY A 16 -22.00 13.85 50.49
CA GLY A 16 -22.02 12.46 50.05
C GLY A 16 -22.03 12.18 48.55
N ASN A 17 -21.97 13.19 47.68
CA ASN A 17 -21.93 12.98 46.21
C ASN A 17 -20.50 12.92 45.62
N SER A 18 -19.55 12.43 46.40
CA SER A 18 -18.17 12.25 45.96
C SER A 18 -17.66 10.98 46.63
N PHE A 19 -17.52 9.91 45.83
CA PHE A 19 -16.89 8.60 46.05
C PHE A 19 -17.73 7.41 45.54
N LEU A 20 -19.06 7.54 45.42
CA LEU A 20 -19.92 6.50 44.80
C LEU A 20 -19.75 6.35 43.26
N ALA A 21 -18.97 7.22 42.61
CA ALA A 21 -18.80 7.21 41.15
C ALA A 21 -17.57 6.43 40.65
N MET A 22 -16.66 5.93 41.52
CA MET A 22 -15.49 5.14 41.08
C MET A 22 -15.62 3.63 41.34
N ALA A 23 -16.50 3.22 42.25
CA ALA A 23 -16.75 1.81 42.53
C ALA A 23 -17.73 1.14 41.54
N GLN A 24 -18.24 1.86 40.54
CA GLN A 24 -19.32 1.37 39.67
C GLN A 24 -18.84 0.68 38.38
N GLU A 25 -17.53 0.49 38.16
CA GLU A 25 -17.05 -0.11 36.90
C GLU A 25 -15.95 -1.16 37.05
N LEU A 26 -15.50 -1.49 38.28
CA LEU A 26 -14.52 -2.57 38.46
C LEU A 26 -15.18 -3.95 38.33
N PRO A 27 -14.56 -4.91 37.62
CA PRO A 27 -15.03 -6.29 37.59
C PRO A 27 -15.06 -6.92 39.00
N GLU A 28 -16.11 -7.67 39.32
CA GLU A 28 -16.20 -8.42 40.58
C GLU A 28 -15.33 -9.68 40.51
N LEU A 29 -14.51 -9.89 41.54
CA LEU A 29 -13.65 -11.05 41.70
C LEU A 29 -14.44 -12.21 42.33
N ALA A 30 -14.29 -13.39 41.76
CA ALA A 30 -15.08 -14.56 42.15
C ALA A 30 -14.63 -15.18 43.48
N PHE A 31 -15.54 -15.94 44.08
CA PHE A 31 -15.31 -16.82 45.23
C PHE A 31 -14.75 -16.13 46.48
N PRO A 32 -15.41 -15.10 47.04
CA PRO A 32 -14.98 -14.53 48.32
C PRO A 32 -14.98 -15.62 49.40
N SER A 33 -13.95 -15.63 50.26
CA SER A 33 -13.74 -16.66 51.26
C SER A 33 -13.20 -16.07 52.57
N SER A 34 -13.21 -16.86 53.64
CA SER A 34 -12.54 -16.53 54.90
C SER A 34 -11.58 -17.64 55.32
N VAL A 35 -10.49 -17.29 56.01
CA VAL A 35 -9.46 -18.25 56.45
C VAL A 35 -10.03 -19.27 57.46
N SER A 36 -11.01 -18.86 58.26
CA SER A 36 -11.71 -19.77 59.19
C SER A 36 -12.69 -20.73 58.49
N GLY A 37 -12.91 -20.58 57.18
CA GLY A 37 -13.85 -21.39 56.39
C GLY A 37 -15.31 -20.96 56.54
N ASN A 38 -15.58 -19.82 57.17
CA ASN A 38 -16.91 -19.25 57.27
C ASN A 38 -17.35 -18.67 55.91
N THR A 39 -18.65 -18.75 55.62
CA THR A 39 -19.23 -18.04 54.47
C THR A 39 -19.19 -16.55 54.70
N THR A 40 -18.80 -15.78 53.69
CA THR A 40 -18.73 -14.31 53.78
C THR A 40 -19.69 -13.65 52.79
N THR A 41 -20.21 -12.48 53.18
CA THR A 41 -20.97 -11.58 52.31
C THR A 41 -20.11 -10.44 51.73
N ALA A 42 -18.83 -10.39 52.10
CA ALA A 42 -17.91 -9.42 51.52
C ALA A 42 -17.71 -9.69 50.02
N ARG A 43 -17.55 -8.61 49.26
CA ARG A 43 -17.34 -8.66 47.81
C ARG A 43 -16.07 -7.91 47.46
N PHE A 44 -15.37 -8.39 46.46
CA PHE A 44 -14.08 -7.87 46.04
C PHE A 44 -14.16 -7.52 44.57
N PHE A 45 -13.59 -6.39 44.19
CA PHE A 45 -13.60 -5.89 42.82
C PHE A 45 -12.19 -5.50 42.43
N GLY A 46 -11.87 -5.64 41.16
CA GLY A 46 -10.62 -5.11 40.64
C GLY A 46 -10.32 -5.49 39.21
N GLY A 47 -9.43 -4.71 38.61
CA GLY A 47 -8.98 -4.91 37.24
C GLY A 47 -7.75 -4.07 36.93
N ALA A 48 -7.11 -4.43 35.83
CA ALA A 48 -6.03 -3.67 35.23
C ALA A 48 -6.52 -3.00 33.95
N SER A 49 -6.15 -1.75 33.74
CA SER A 49 -6.56 -0.94 32.60
C SER A 49 -5.37 -0.16 32.04
N ALA A 50 -5.36 0.02 30.72
CA ALA A 50 -4.40 0.88 30.01
C ALA A 50 -5.06 2.19 29.50
N ASP A 51 -6.34 2.40 29.82
CA ASP A 51 -7.17 3.49 29.33
C ASP A 51 -7.92 4.21 30.46
N ASN A 52 -7.28 4.36 31.63
CA ASN A 52 -7.81 5.03 32.82
C ASN A 52 -9.15 4.45 33.31
N GLY A 53 -9.30 3.13 33.24
CA GLY A 53 -10.49 2.39 33.69
C GLY A 53 -11.60 2.26 32.65
N GLY A 54 -11.38 2.65 31.39
CA GLY A 54 -12.37 2.48 30.31
C GLY A 54 -12.61 1.01 29.93
N THR A 55 -11.55 0.20 29.92
CA THR A 55 -11.58 -1.23 29.67
C THR A 55 -10.63 -1.98 30.60
N PHE A 56 -10.99 -3.23 30.92
CA PHE A 56 -10.20 -4.10 31.79
C PHE A 56 -9.64 -5.28 31.01
N GLY A 57 -8.34 -5.51 31.17
CA GLY A 57 -7.61 -6.57 30.50
C GLY A 57 -6.82 -7.43 31.48
N SER A 58 -6.34 -8.56 30.98
CA SER A 58 -5.49 -9.51 31.74
C SER A 58 -4.11 -9.72 31.11
N SER A 59 -3.78 -8.99 30.04
CA SER A 59 -2.50 -9.06 29.34
C SER A 59 -2.17 -7.73 28.69
N PHE A 60 -0.94 -7.24 28.90
CA PHE A 60 -0.50 -5.91 28.46
C PHE A 60 0.93 -5.95 27.94
N GLY A 61 1.26 -5.00 27.06
CA GLY A 61 2.59 -4.87 26.48
C GLY A 61 3.65 -4.50 27.51
N PHE A 62 4.91 -4.80 27.21
CA PHE A 62 6.06 -4.51 28.09
C PHE A 62 6.11 -3.03 28.54
N ASN A 63 5.91 -2.09 27.62
CA ASN A 63 5.98 -0.65 27.90
C ASN A 63 4.63 0.03 28.17
N THR A 64 3.53 -0.73 28.26
CA THR A 64 2.19 -0.15 28.44
C THR A 64 2.04 0.36 29.87
N PRO A 65 1.80 1.67 30.12
CA PRO A 65 1.44 2.17 31.44
C PRO A 65 0.09 1.62 31.86
N LEU A 66 -0.02 1.19 33.11
CA LEU A 66 -1.23 0.54 33.64
C LEU A 66 -1.70 1.17 34.95
N ASP A 67 -3.02 1.29 35.05
CA ASP A 67 -3.72 1.47 36.31
C ASP A 67 -4.22 0.11 36.79
N ILE A 68 -3.85 -0.27 38.01
CA ILE A 68 -4.40 -1.45 38.68
C ILE A 68 -5.11 -0.99 39.94
N SER A 69 -6.43 -1.16 39.92
CA SER A 69 -7.33 -0.69 40.96
C SER A 69 -8.19 -1.82 41.50
N GLY A 70 -8.55 -1.71 42.76
CA GLY A 70 -9.40 -2.65 43.47
C GLY A 70 -10.38 -1.94 44.39
N ALA A 71 -11.38 -2.68 44.85
CA ALA A 71 -12.25 -2.24 45.93
C ALA A 71 -12.73 -3.43 46.77
N ILE A 72 -12.88 -3.22 48.06
CA ILE A 72 -13.49 -4.18 48.98
C ILE A 72 -14.83 -3.62 49.44
N GLN A 73 -15.92 -4.32 49.14
CA GLN A 73 -17.19 -4.12 49.82
C GLN A 73 -17.21 -5.00 51.06
N VAL A 74 -16.97 -4.39 52.23
CA VAL A 74 -16.94 -5.10 53.51
C VAL A 74 -18.35 -5.55 53.91
N GLU A 75 -18.44 -6.54 54.80
CA GLU A 75 -19.75 -6.95 55.33
C GLU A 75 -20.42 -5.81 56.10
N GLU A 76 -21.75 -5.74 56.02
CA GLU A 76 -22.53 -4.69 56.68
C GLU A 76 -22.28 -4.65 58.20
N SER A 77 -22.12 -5.82 58.83
CA SER A 77 -21.79 -5.95 60.24
C SER A 77 -20.38 -5.46 60.61
N HIS A 78 -19.48 -5.31 59.65
CA HIS A 78 -18.10 -4.87 59.86
C HIS A 78 -17.89 -3.37 59.61
N VAL A 79 -18.89 -2.67 59.06
CA VAL A 79 -18.80 -1.22 58.81
C VAL A 79 -18.71 -0.45 60.13
N ASN A 80 -17.87 0.60 60.17
CA ASN A 80 -17.53 1.40 61.35
C ASN A 80 -16.78 0.63 62.46
N THR A 81 -16.24 -0.54 62.15
CA THR A 81 -15.33 -1.27 63.06
C THR A 81 -13.87 -0.97 62.71
N VAL A 82 -12.96 -1.21 63.65
CA VAL A 82 -11.51 -1.10 63.38
C VAL A 82 -11.03 -2.39 62.72
N GLY A 83 -10.24 -2.27 61.65
CA GLY A 83 -9.69 -3.39 60.90
C GLY A 83 -8.55 -2.97 59.99
N ASN A 84 -8.01 -3.94 59.26
CA ASN A 84 -6.89 -3.77 58.36
C ASN A 84 -7.26 -4.14 56.92
N LEU A 85 -6.67 -3.46 55.93
CA LEU A 85 -6.76 -3.85 54.52
C LEU A 85 -5.42 -4.39 54.03
N TYR A 86 -5.47 -5.46 53.23
CA TYR A 86 -4.30 -6.18 52.72
C TYR A 86 -4.34 -6.25 51.20
N ILE A 87 -3.18 -6.08 50.59
CA ILE A 87 -2.93 -6.33 49.17
C ILE A 87 -1.78 -7.32 49.10
N VAL A 88 -2.04 -8.48 48.49
CA VAL A 88 -1.05 -9.53 48.28
C VAL A 88 -0.85 -9.72 46.78
N VAL A 89 0.40 -9.74 46.34
CA VAL A 89 0.77 -9.91 44.93
C VAL A 89 1.67 -11.13 44.83
N LEU A 90 1.24 -12.12 44.05
CA LEU A 90 2.10 -13.19 43.58
C LEU A 90 2.76 -12.74 42.27
N LEU A 91 4.08 -12.58 42.29
CA LEU A 91 4.89 -12.24 41.12
C LEU A 91 5.93 -13.35 40.89
N GLY A 92 5.72 -14.15 39.85
CA GLY A 92 6.48 -15.37 39.63
C GLY A 92 6.21 -16.37 40.76
N GLU A 93 7.24 -16.74 41.53
CA GLU A 93 7.14 -17.64 42.69
C GLU A 93 7.08 -16.90 44.04
N ASN A 94 7.17 -15.57 44.02
CA ASN A 94 7.27 -14.76 45.24
C ASN A 94 5.92 -14.16 45.62
N TYR A 95 5.50 -14.39 46.87
CA TYR A 95 4.40 -13.67 47.47
C TYR A 95 4.91 -12.37 48.07
N LEU A 96 4.27 -11.26 47.73
CA LEU A 96 4.57 -9.94 48.26
C LEU A 96 3.32 -9.38 48.94
N TYR A 97 3.47 -8.63 50.03
CA TYR A 97 2.40 -7.80 50.58
C TYR A 97 2.77 -6.33 50.47
N ARG A 98 1.76 -5.47 50.32
CA ARG A 98 1.97 -4.01 50.37
C ARG A 98 1.91 -3.54 51.81
N ASP A 99 2.97 -2.89 52.30
CA ASP A 99 2.99 -2.29 53.62
C ASP A 99 2.25 -0.94 53.65
N SER A 100 2.13 -0.35 54.86
CA SER A 100 1.42 0.91 55.08
C SER A 100 2.10 2.15 54.48
N THR A 101 3.37 2.02 54.08
CA THR A 101 4.10 3.07 53.34
C THR A 101 3.96 2.93 51.83
N GLY A 102 3.33 1.84 51.38
CA GLY A 102 3.04 1.54 49.99
C GLY A 102 4.11 0.72 49.27
N ASN A 103 5.13 0.24 49.99
CA ASN A 103 6.17 -0.62 49.43
C ASN A 103 5.73 -2.09 49.44
N TYR A 104 6.22 -2.87 48.47
CA TYR A 104 5.98 -4.31 48.43
C TYR A 104 7.12 -5.06 49.12
N GLN A 105 6.78 -5.87 50.13
CA GLN A 105 7.71 -6.69 50.91
C GLN A 105 7.46 -8.16 50.62
N ALA A 106 8.51 -8.98 50.59
CA ALA A 106 8.37 -10.43 50.48
C ALA A 106 7.63 -10.99 51.70
N TRP A 107 6.67 -11.87 51.45
CA TRP A 107 5.89 -12.55 52.46
C TRP A 107 6.33 -14.01 52.54
N ASP A 108 6.60 -14.48 53.76
CA ASP A 108 6.97 -15.87 54.05
C ASP A 108 5.78 -16.82 54.19
N LEU A 109 4.56 -16.35 53.86
CA LEU A 109 3.29 -17.05 53.99
C LEU A 109 2.85 -17.35 55.44
N ASP A 110 3.56 -16.81 56.43
CA ASP A 110 3.08 -16.82 57.81
C ASP A 110 2.08 -15.67 58.01
N MET A 111 0.86 -15.99 58.40
CA MET A 111 -0.18 -14.97 58.63
C MET A 111 0.20 -13.94 59.71
N SER A 112 1.11 -14.29 60.63
CA SER A 112 1.58 -13.36 61.66
C SER A 112 2.55 -12.29 61.14
N THR A 113 3.14 -12.50 59.96
CA THR A 113 4.09 -11.56 59.33
C THR A 113 3.46 -10.75 58.20
N LEU A 114 2.20 -11.05 57.84
CA LEU A 114 1.48 -10.34 56.79
C LEU A 114 1.21 -8.89 57.20
N GLY A 115 1.90 -7.95 56.55
CA GLY A 115 1.69 -6.53 56.79
C GLY A 115 0.45 -5.99 56.06
N ALA A 116 -0.25 -5.07 56.73
CA ALA A 116 -1.41 -4.39 56.16
C ALA A 116 -1.00 -3.18 55.30
N ALA A 117 -1.67 -3.03 54.15
CA ALA A 117 -1.57 -1.85 53.30
C ALA A 117 -2.27 -0.65 53.95
N SER A 118 -3.26 -0.89 54.79
CA SER A 118 -3.94 0.14 55.59
C SER A 118 -4.26 -0.41 56.97
N PRO A 119 -3.34 -0.28 57.95
CA PRO A 119 -3.54 -0.80 59.29
C PRO A 119 -4.48 0.09 60.13
N ASP A 120 -5.16 -0.54 61.10
CA ASP A 120 -5.92 0.09 62.20
C ASP A 120 -6.87 1.21 61.76
N LYS A 121 -7.54 1.03 60.61
CA LYS A 121 -8.49 2.01 60.09
C LYS A 121 -9.91 1.68 60.52
N THR A 122 -10.76 2.70 60.56
CA THR A 122 -12.22 2.48 60.62
C THR A 122 -12.72 2.07 59.24
N LEU A 123 -13.34 0.89 59.13
CA LEU A 123 -13.82 0.33 57.88
C LEU A 123 -15.06 1.07 57.37
N SER A 124 -15.00 1.50 56.11
CA SER A 124 -16.14 2.04 55.36
C SER A 124 -16.87 0.93 54.62
N SER A 125 -18.09 1.17 54.16
CA SER A 125 -18.87 0.17 53.40
C SER A 125 -18.20 -0.28 52.10
N VAL A 126 -17.42 0.60 51.48
CA VAL A 126 -16.59 0.31 50.30
C VAL A 126 -15.22 0.92 50.54
N GLU A 127 -14.18 0.12 50.31
CA GLU A 127 -12.79 0.48 50.52
C GLU A 127 -12.02 0.43 49.20
N PRO A 128 -11.72 1.59 48.57
CA PRO A 128 -10.94 1.62 47.34
C PRO A 128 -9.47 1.30 47.62
N LEU A 129 -8.85 0.61 46.67
CA LEU A 129 -7.45 0.19 46.70
C LEU A 129 -6.78 0.60 45.39
N THR A 130 -5.66 1.30 45.48
CA THR A 130 -4.77 1.58 44.34
C THR A 130 -3.52 0.72 44.48
N ILE A 131 -3.26 -0.10 43.48
CA ILE A 131 -2.16 -1.06 43.46
C ILE A 131 -1.02 -0.49 42.61
N VAL A 132 -1.38 0.04 41.44
CA VAL A 132 -0.51 0.67 40.45
C VAL A 132 -1.28 1.83 39.81
N ASP A 133 -0.61 2.95 39.54
CA ASP A 133 -1.18 4.17 38.95
C ASP A 133 -0.24 4.67 37.86
N ASP A 134 -0.67 4.56 36.60
CA ASP A 134 0.06 4.92 35.38
C ASP A 134 1.52 4.41 35.31
N VAL A 135 1.74 3.13 35.66
CA VAL A 135 3.10 2.55 35.66
C VAL A 135 3.30 1.51 34.55
N PRO A 136 4.35 1.63 33.72
CA PRO A 136 4.76 0.57 32.80
C PRO A 136 5.48 -0.55 33.56
N LEU A 137 4.75 -1.63 33.86
CA LEU A 137 5.23 -2.70 34.73
C LEU A 137 6.41 -3.52 34.15
N GLY A 138 6.57 -3.57 32.82
CA GLY A 138 7.71 -4.25 32.19
C GLY A 138 9.05 -3.66 32.62
N PRO A 139 9.33 -2.38 32.30
CA PRO A 139 10.51 -1.65 32.79
C PRO A 139 10.62 -1.59 34.32
N ALA A 140 9.51 -1.67 35.05
CA ALA A 140 9.49 -1.74 36.51
C ALA A 140 9.94 -3.11 37.07
N GLY A 141 10.34 -4.05 36.21
CA GLY A 141 10.92 -5.34 36.60
C GLY A 141 9.94 -6.51 36.56
N ALA A 142 8.71 -6.33 36.08
CA ALA A 142 7.73 -7.41 35.92
C ALA A 142 7.68 -7.99 34.50
N ALA A 143 8.67 -7.67 33.66
CA ALA A 143 8.75 -8.15 32.28
C ALA A 143 8.61 -9.68 32.17
N GLY A 144 7.75 -10.15 31.25
CA GLY A 144 7.51 -11.58 31.02
C GLY A 144 6.85 -12.32 32.18
N SER A 145 6.45 -11.62 33.24
CA SER A 145 5.85 -12.20 34.43
C SER A 145 4.33 -12.06 34.40
N THR A 146 3.66 -12.90 35.19
CA THR A 146 2.23 -12.73 35.48
C THR A 146 2.07 -12.37 36.94
N LEU A 147 1.37 -11.27 37.21
CA LEU A 147 0.98 -10.86 38.55
C LEU A 147 -0.39 -11.47 38.87
N SER A 148 -0.53 -12.03 40.07
CA SER A 148 -1.83 -12.38 40.64
C SER A 148 -2.05 -11.58 41.92
N ILE A 149 -3.05 -10.70 41.92
CA ILE A 149 -3.28 -9.75 43.01
C ILE A 149 -4.54 -10.14 43.77
N PHE A 150 -4.39 -10.32 45.07
CA PHE A 150 -5.44 -10.66 46.00
C PHE A 150 -5.69 -9.51 46.97
N PHE A 151 -6.95 -9.34 47.34
CA PHE A 151 -7.37 -8.38 48.35
C PHE A 151 -7.90 -9.12 49.56
N ALA A 152 -7.61 -8.60 50.74
CA ALA A 152 -8.16 -9.11 51.96
C ALA A 152 -8.41 -8.00 52.99
N TYR A 153 -9.23 -8.29 53.98
CA TYR A 153 -9.39 -7.45 55.15
C TYR A 153 -9.68 -8.29 56.39
N ASP A 154 -9.38 -7.74 57.56
CA ASP A 154 -9.79 -8.26 58.86
C ASP A 154 -10.53 -7.19 59.66
N THR A 155 -11.10 -7.58 60.79
CA THR A 155 -11.78 -6.66 61.71
C THR A 155 -11.66 -7.18 63.14
N TRP A 156 -11.56 -6.25 64.10
CA TRP A 156 -11.57 -6.58 65.52
C TRP A 156 -12.89 -7.18 66.01
N THR A 157 -13.96 -7.10 65.20
CA THR A 157 -15.23 -7.77 65.51
C THR A 157 -15.20 -9.27 65.26
N VAL A 158 -14.26 -9.75 64.44
CA VAL A 158 -14.02 -11.17 64.18
C VAL A 158 -12.51 -11.46 64.33
N PRO A 159 -11.96 -11.41 65.56
CA PRO A 159 -10.53 -11.55 65.77
C PRO A 159 -9.98 -12.86 65.22
N GLY A 160 -8.90 -12.77 64.43
CA GLY A 160 -8.19 -13.92 63.89
C GLY A 160 -8.77 -14.51 62.61
N ASP A 161 -9.82 -13.91 62.04
CA ASP A 161 -10.31 -14.25 60.70
C ASP A 161 -9.87 -13.22 59.66
N LEU A 162 -9.67 -13.69 58.43
CA LEU A 162 -9.29 -12.87 57.28
C LEU A 162 -10.24 -13.19 56.13
N PHE A 163 -10.89 -12.16 55.60
CA PHE A 163 -11.80 -12.25 54.46
C PHE A 163 -11.07 -11.82 53.20
N TYR A 164 -11.12 -12.61 52.14
CA TYR A 164 -10.29 -12.38 50.95
C TYR A 164 -10.97 -12.77 49.63
N SER A 165 -10.49 -12.20 48.55
CA SER A 165 -10.86 -12.58 47.18
C SER A 165 -10.33 -13.97 46.84
N GLY A 166 -11.19 -14.95 46.54
CA GLY A 166 -10.73 -16.29 46.18
C GLY A 166 -10.14 -16.40 44.76
N SER A 167 -10.48 -15.47 43.87
CA SER A 167 -9.83 -15.29 42.57
C SER A 167 -9.04 -13.97 42.53
N PRO A 168 -7.82 -13.96 41.97
CA PRO A 168 -7.02 -12.75 41.86
C PRO A 168 -7.42 -11.90 40.64
N ILE A 169 -6.93 -10.65 40.62
CA ILE A 169 -6.68 -9.96 39.36
C ILE A 169 -5.44 -10.59 38.73
N THR A 170 -5.56 -11.11 37.52
CA THR A 170 -4.43 -11.68 36.76
C THR A 170 -3.97 -10.70 35.68
N VAL A 171 -2.68 -10.34 35.72
CA VAL A 171 -2.08 -9.40 34.77
C VAL A 171 -0.79 -9.99 34.20
N ALA A 172 -0.83 -10.42 32.94
CA ALA A 172 0.36 -10.84 32.21
C ALA A 172 1.06 -9.63 31.58
N ILE A 173 2.36 -9.50 31.81
CA ILE A 173 3.19 -8.43 31.24
C ILE A 173 4.07 -9.03 30.15
N GLY A 174 4.08 -8.39 28.98
CA GLY A 174 4.93 -8.78 27.87
C GLY A 174 6.41 -8.92 28.27
N THR A 175 7.13 -9.83 27.63
CA THR A 175 8.58 -9.96 27.83
C THR A 175 9.29 -8.70 27.37
N GLU A 176 10.45 -8.41 27.98
CA GLU A 176 11.37 -7.42 27.44
C GLU A 176 11.64 -7.74 25.97
N PRO A 177 11.49 -6.78 25.04
CA PRO A 177 11.88 -6.99 23.66
C PRO A 177 13.34 -7.45 23.63
N SER A 178 13.62 -8.58 22.99
CA SER A 178 15.01 -9.02 22.75
C SER A 178 15.82 -7.84 22.18
N ALA A 179 17.10 -7.70 22.46
CA ALA A 179 17.93 -6.71 21.77
C ALA A 179 17.97 -6.93 20.23
N ASP A 180 17.57 -8.12 19.76
CA ASP A 180 17.32 -8.46 18.35
C ASP A 180 15.87 -8.19 17.89
N ALA A 181 14.98 -7.83 18.83
CA ALA A 181 13.61 -7.36 18.65
C ALA A 181 13.39 -5.93 19.19
N ALA A 182 14.47 -5.24 19.58
CA ALA A 182 14.49 -3.86 20.06
C ALA A 182 14.52 -2.88 18.88
N SER A 183 13.56 -3.07 17.98
CA SER A 183 12.92 -1.97 17.25
C SER A 183 11.41 -2.14 17.42
N GLY A 184 11.00 -2.18 18.69
CA GLY A 184 9.66 -1.84 19.12
C GLY A 184 9.70 -0.50 19.84
N SER A 185 10.26 0.52 19.19
CA SER A 185 9.66 1.84 19.34
C SER A 185 8.18 1.69 19.00
N ASP A 186 7.37 2.66 19.38
CA ASP A 186 6.25 3.03 18.53
C ASP A 186 6.86 3.50 17.18
N ALA A 187 7.46 2.58 16.43
CA ALA A 187 7.81 2.76 15.04
C ALA A 187 6.46 2.95 14.40
N ALA A 188 6.23 4.16 13.89
CA ALA A 188 5.11 4.39 13.01
C ALA A 188 4.97 3.18 12.07
N PRO A 189 3.76 2.65 11.87
CA PRO A 189 3.57 1.50 11.00
C PRO A 189 4.31 1.73 9.69
N ASN A 190 5.09 0.74 9.23
CA ASN A 190 5.94 0.88 8.04
C ASN A 190 5.16 1.54 6.90
N SER A 191 5.65 2.71 6.48
CA SER A 191 5.07 3.48 5.40
C SER A 191 5.59 2.90 4.09
N SER A 192 4.69 2.53 3.18
CA SER A 192 5.13 2.04 1.87
C SER A 192 6.02 3.08 1.19
N PRO A 193 7.09 2.66 0.49
CA PRO A 193 8.01 3.58 -0.13
C PRO A 193 7.31 4.37 -1.24
N SER A 194 7.91 5.45 -1.71
CA SER A 194 7.46 6.19 -2.89
C SER A 194 8.24 5.73 -4.12
N ALA A 195 7.50 5.42 -5.18
CA ALA A 195 8.03 5.08 -6.50
C ALA A 195 7.50 6.07 -7.54
N SER A 196 8.36 6.52 -8.45
CA SER A 196 7.93 7.28 -9.63
C SER A 196 8.82 6.98 -10.83
N ILE A 197 8.25 7.04 -12.03
CA ILE A 197 8.99 6.93 -13.30
C ILE A 197 9.09 8.33 -13.91
N SER A 198 10.31 8.77 -14.19
CA SER A 198 10.57 10.07 -14.80
C SER A 198 9.92 10.15 -16.19
N GLY A 199 9.18 11.23 -16.43
CA GLY A 199 8.48 11.44 -17.70
C GLY A 199 7.17 10.64 -17.86
N GLY A 200 6.81 9.76 -16.92
CA GLY A 200 5.56 9.01 -16.97
C GLY A 200 5.37 8.24 -18.28
N ASN A 201 4.22 8.38 -18.92
CA ASN A 201 3.96 7.79 -20.23
C ASN A 201 4.79 8.47 -21.31
N GLN A 202 5.45 7.70 -22.17
CA GLN A 202 6.34 8.22 -23.21
C GLN A 202 6.00 7.65 -24.58
N SER A 203 6.29 8.43 -25.62
CA SER A 203 6.30 7.97 -27.00
C SER A 203 7.73 8.00 -27.53
N VAL A 204 8.18 6.90 -28.10
CA VAL A 204 9.54 6.73 -28.62
C VAL A 204 9.45 6.45 -30.12
N SER A 205 10.29 7.10 -30.91
CA SER A 205 10.38 6.80 -32.35
C SER A 205 11.17 5.50 -32.55
N ASP A 206 10.70 4.65 -33.46
CA ASP A 206 11.46 3.51 -33.94
C ASP A 206 12.61 4.02 -34.83
N SER A 207 13.84 3.76 -34.40
CA SER A 207 15.05 4.32 -34.99
C SER A 207 15.60 3.53 -36.18
N ASP A 208 15.28 2.24 -36.29
CA ASP A 208 15.84 1.34 -37.29
C ASP A 208 14.78 0.56 -38.09
N GLY A 209 13.49 0.77 -37.81
CA GLY A 209 12.39 0.11 -38.49
C GLY A 209 12.16 -1.33 -38.03
N SER A 210 12.78 -1.75 -36.92
CA SER A 210 12.77 -3.11 -36.41
C SER A 210 12.30 -3.16 -34.96
N SER A 211 11.60 -4.23 -34.58
CA SER A 211 11.20 -4.45 -33.19
C SER A 211 12.41 -4.55 -32.26
N GLY A 212 12.31 -3.95 -31.08
CA GLY A 212 13.33 -4.02 -30.02
C GLY A 212 14.01 -2.70 -29.70
N GLU A 213 13.33 -1.57 -29.91
CA GLU A 213 13.84 -0.23 -29.67
C GLU A 213 14.39 -0.06 -28.25
N SER A 214 15.54 0.62 -28.13
CA SER A 214 16.28 0.76 -26.88
C SER A 214 15.80 2.00 -26.12
N VAL A 215 15.01 1.79 -25.08
CA VAL A 215 14.44 2.88 -24.27
C VAL A 215 15.16 3.01 -22.93
N SER A 216 15.72 4.19 -22.68
CA SER A 216 16.29 4.54 -21.37
C SER A 216 15.21 5.12 -20.45
N LEU A 217 15.05 4.50 -19.29
CA LEU A 217 14.11 4.89 -18.25
C LEU A 217 14.86 5.23 -16.96
N SER A 218 14.36 6.21 -16.24
CA SER A 218 14.83 6.53 -14.89
C SER A 218 13.64 6.57 -13.93
N GLY A 219 13.88 6.09 -12.71
CA GLY A 219 12.90 6.06 -11.64
C GLY A 219 13.47 6.70 -10.40
N SER A 220 12.60 7.31 -9.59
CA SER A 220 12.95 7.82 -8.27
C SER A 220 12.31 6.93 -7.21
N ALA A 221 13.10 6.60 -6.20
CA ALA A 221 12.70 5.77 -5.07
C ALA A 221 13.08 6.51 -3.78
N SER A 222 12.14 6.62 -2.85
CA SER A 222 12.40 7.19 -1.53
C SER A 222 11.56 6.49 -0.49
N ASP A 223 12.05 6.44 0.73
CA ASP A 223 11.32 5.92 1.86
C ASP A 223 11.34 6.96 2.99
N SER A 224 10.21 7.18 3.65
CA SER A 224 10.01 8.30 4.58
C SER A 224 10.34 7.99 6.02
N ASP A 225 10.22 6.73 6.40
CA ASP A 225 10.51 6.18 7.73
C ASP A 225 11.69 5.22 7.73
N GLY A 226 12.24 4.89 6.55
CA GLY A 226 13.45 4.08 6.42
C GLY A 226 14.28 4.39 5.18
N SER A 227 14.68 3.31 4.51
CA SER A 227 15.58 3.26 3.37
C SER A 227 15.08 2.26 2.34
N VAL A 228 15.41 2.52 1.07
CA VAL A 228 15.07 1.62 -0.02
C VAL A 228 16.02 0.42 -0.03
N SER A 229 15.46 -0.79 0.12
CA SER A 229 16.19 -2.06 0.08
C SER A 229 16.44 -2.53 -1.34
N SER A 230 15.43 -2.41 -2.23
CA SER A 230 15.59 -2.83 -3.63
C SER A 230 14.70 -2.05 -4.60
N THR A 231 15.13 -2.04 -5.87
CA THR A 231 14.38 -1.45 -6.98
C THR A 231 14.41 -2.39 -8.18
N GLN A 232 13.26 -2.57 -8.82
CA GLN A 232 13.06 -3.49 -9.93
C GLN A 232 12.25 -2.83 -11.04
N TRP A 233 12.66 -3.05 -12.28
CA TRP A 233 11.86 -2.75 -13.47
C TRP A 233 11.22 -4.04 -13.95
N LEU A 234 9.91 -4.00 -14.20
CA LEU A 234 9.12 -5.15 -14.64
C LEU A 234 8.39 -4.85 -15.95
N VAL A 235 8.36 -5.85 -16.83
CA VAL A 235 7.54 -5.86 -18.05
C VAL A 235 6.75 -7.16 -18.06
N GLY A 236 5.42 -7.07 -18.20
CA GLY A 236 4.54 -8.24 -18.14
C GLY A 236 4.63 -9.02 -16.83
N GLY A 237 5.01 -8.37 -15.72
CA GLY A 237 5.18 -8.99 -14.41
C GLY A 237 6.54 -9.67 -14.17
N SER A 238 7.41 -9.74 -15.18
CA SER A 238 8.77 -10.28 -15.03
C SER A 238 9.78 -9.16 -14.76
N VAL A 239 10.70 -9.37 -13.81
CA VAL A 239 11.82 -8.44 -13.56
C VAL A 239 12.78 -8.47 -14.74
N VAL A 240 13.00 -7.33 -15.38
CA VAL A 240 13.87 -7.16 -16.55
C VAL A 240 15.14 -6.35 -16.26
N ALA A 241 15.13 -5.52 -15.21
CA ALA A 241 16.30 -4.78 -14.74
C ALA A 241 16.15 -4.40 -13.26
N THR A 242 17.23 -3.96 -12.63
CA THR A 242 17.26 -3.43 -11.26
C THR A 242 17.98 -2.08 -11.21
N GLY A 243 17.83 -1.33 -10.12
CA GLY A 243 18.39 0.01 -9.97
C GLY A 243 17.42 1.12 -10.43
N THR A 244 17.77 2.37 -10.15
CA THR A 244 16.96 3.56 -10.48
C THR A 244 17.05 4.00 -11.94
N SER A 245 17.78 3.27 -12.78
CA SER A 245 17.87 3.50 -14.22
C SER A 245 17.94 2.16 -14.95
N ALA A 246 17.26 2.07 -16.08
CA ALA A 246 17.24 0.88 -16.91
C ALA A 246 17.26 1.26 -18.40
N THR A 247 17.87 0.40 -19.21
CA THR A 247 17.74 0.44 -20.65
C THR A 247 17.03 -0.83 -21.08
N LEU A 248 15.82 -0.70 -21.62
CA LEU A 248 14.96 -1.81 -22.00
C LEU A 248 14.83 -1.88 -23.52
N SER A 249 14.92 -3.09 -24.07
CA SER A 249 14.54 -3.34 -25.47
C SER A 249 13.04 -3.62 -25.50
N LEU A 250 12.27 -2.71 -26.09
CA LEU A 250 10.81 -2.77 -26.12
C LEU A 250 10.30 -3.05 -27.54
N PRO A 251 9.26 -3.87 -27.70
CA PRO A 251 8.64 -4.09 -29.00
C PRO A 251 7.85 -2.86 -29.46
N ASP A 252 7.54 -2.82 -30.75
CA ASP A 252 6.67 -1.81 -31.34
C ASP A 252 5.29 -1.82 -30.68
N GLY A 253 4.69 -0.64 -30.56
CA GLY A 253 3.42 -0.45 -29.90
C GLY A 253 3.55 -0.20 -28.40
N SER A 254 2.51 -0.55 -27.65
CA SER A 254 2.37 -0.16 -26.24
C SER A 254 2.91 -1.23 -25.31
N THR A 255 3.89 -0.85 -24.47
CA THR A 255 4.40 -1.67 -23.38
C THR A 255 4.18 -0.97 -22.04
N VAL A 256 3.55 -1.64 -21.09
CA VAL A 256 3.44 -1.17 -19.71
C VAL A 256 4.69 -1.59 -18.95
N VAL A 257 5.45 -0.61 -18.49
CA VAL A 257 6.63 -0.79 -17.64
C VAL A 257 6.25 -0.45 -16.20
N THR A 258 6.63 -1.31 -15.26
CA THR A 258 6.42 -1.10 -13.83
C THR A 258 7.77 -0.90 -13.14
N PHE A 259 7.89 0.14 -12.32
CA PHE A 259 9.02 0.35 -11.43
C PHE A 259 8.58 0.05 -9.99
N ARG A 260 9.07 -1.05 -9.44
CA ARG A 260 8.78 -1.52 -8.09
C ARG A 260 9.91 -1.13 -7.15
N VAL A 261 9.54 -0.58 -6.00
CA VAL A 261 10.45 -0.20 -4.92
C VAL A 261 10.07 -1.01 -3.68
N THR A 262 11.06 -1.59 -3.00
CA THR A 262 10.90 -2.29 -1.72
C THR A 262 11.74 -1.57 -0.67
N ASP A 263 11.16 -1.25 0.49
CA ASP A 263 11.87 -0.66 1.62
C ASP A 263 12.63 -1.73 2.46
N ASN A 264 13.37 -1.29 3.49
CA ASN A 264 14.09 -2.20 4.39
C ASN A 264 13.20 -3.01 5.33
N ASP A 265 11.92 -2.65 5.47
CA ASP A 265 10.94 -3.30 6.34
C ASP A 265 9.95 -4.19 5.55
N GLY A 266 10.19 -4.33 4.24
CA GLY A 266 9.52 -5.25 3.33
C GLY A 266 8.27 -4.72 2.62
N ALA A 267 7.83 -3.48 2.85
CA ALA A 267 6.71 -2.94 2.07
C ALA A 267 7.17 -2.51 0.67
N THR A 268 6.20 -2.47 -0.25
CA THR A 268 6.45 -2.27 -1.67
C THR A 268 5.53 -1.24 -2.27
N ALA A 269 6.03 -0.45 -3.22
CA ALA A 269 5.23 0.43 -4.04
C ALA A 269 5.61 0.32 -5.51
N ASP A 270 4.60 0.47 -6.38
CA ASP A 270 4.75 0.40 -7.83
C ASP A 270 4.42 1.75 -8.47
N ALA A 271 5.26 2.17 -9.40
CA ALA A 271 4.95 3.18 -10.40
C ALA A 271 4.81 2.53 -11.77
N THR A 272 3.84 2.95 -12.58
CA THR A 272 3.65 2.42 -13.92
C THR A 272 3.75 3.52 -14.97
N ALA A 273 4.31 3.18 -16.12
CA ALA A 273 4.41 4.02 -17.30
C ALA A 273 4.10 3.20 -18.53
N THR A 274 3.26 3.74 -19.41
CA THR A 274 3.03 3.19 -20.74
C THR A 274 4.03 3.81 -21.69
N ILE A 275 4.94 2.99 -22.21
CA ILE A 275 5.89 3.37 -23.25
C ILE A 275 5.33 2.89 -24.59
N THR A 276 5.15 3.82 -25.52
CA THR A 276 4.67 3.51 -26.87
C THR A 276 5.80 3.71 -27.87
N VAL A 277 6.35 2.62 -28.37
CA VAL A 277 7.30 2.64 -29.48
C VAL A 277 6.48 2.77 -30.78
N ALA A 278 6.81 3.76 -31.60
CA ALA A 278 6.13 3.95 -32.88
C ALA A 278 6.31 2.68 -33.73
N ALA A 279 5.25 2.27 -34.43
CA ALA A 279 5.44 1.23 -35.44
C ALA A 279 6.37 1.73 -36.55
N PRO A 280 7.14 0.84 -37.19
CA PRO A 280 7.90 1.19 -38.36
C PRO A 280 6.97 1.85 -39.39
N PRO A 281 7.44 2.89 -40.11
CA PRO A 281 6.67 3.44 -41.21
C PRO A 281 6.32 2.30 -42.19
N PRO A 282 5.13 2.33 -42.80
CA PRO A 282 4.77 1.33 -43.80
C PRO A 282 5.88 1.20 -44.83
N ALA A 283 6.24 -0.04 -45.17
CA ALA A 283 7.22 -0.28 -46.22
C ALA A 283 6.78 0.44 -47.51
N GLU A 284 7.71 1.12 -48.17
CA GLU A 284 7.46 1.77 -49.45
C GLU A 284 6.94 0.72 -50.46
N PRO A 285 5.90 1.02 -51.26
CA PRO A 285 5.43 0.09 -52.29
C PRO A 285 6.57 -0.32 -53.23
N ALA A 286 6.68 -1.61 -53.55
CA ALA A 286 7.70 -2.14 -54.44
C ALA A 286 7.60 -1.49 -55.83
N SER A 287 6.37 -1.19 -56.28
CA SER A 287 6.10 -0.48 -57.53
C SER A 287 6.70 0.93 -57.51
N LEU A 288 6.61 1.68 -56.41
CA LEU A 288 7.19 3.02 -56.28
C LEU A 288 8.73 2.96 -56.30
N THR A 289 9.32 1.97 -55.62
CA THR A 289 10.78 1.75 -55.65
C THR A 289 11.28 1.47 -57.07
N ILE A 290 10.62 0.55 -57.79
CA ILE A 290 10.95 0.23 -59.19
C ILE A 290 10.73 1.46 -60.06
N TYR A 291 9.65 2.22 -59.84
CA TYR A 291 9.35 3.41 -60.61
C TYR A 291 10.46 4.46 -60.51
N ASN A 292 10.86 4.80 -59.28
CA ASN A 292 11.88 5.80 -59.00
C ASN A 292 13.24 5.43 -59.59
N SER A 293 13.62 4.15 -59.50
CA SER A 293 14.94 3.67 -59.92
C SER A 293 15.04 3.31 -61.40
N LEU A 294 14.00 2.71 -61.98
CA LEU A 294 14.08 2.05 -63.29
C LEU A 294 13.12 2.63 -64.34
N ILE A 295 12.06 3.34 -63.96
CA ILE A 295 11.01 3.78 -64.89
C ILE A 295 11.05 5.27 -65.15
N SER A 296 11.13 6.10 -64.11
CA SER A 296 10.96 7.55 -64.23
C SER A 296 11.97 8.17 -65.20
N ALA A 297 13.27 8.06 -64.93
CA ALA A 297 14.28 8.62 -65.83
C ALA A 297 14.39 7.83 -67.15
N PRO A 298 14.59 6.49 -67.16
CA PRO A 298 14.92 5.75 -68.38
C PRO A 298 13.77 5.64 -69.38
N ILE A 299 12.53 5.64 -68.90
CA ILE A 299 11.33 5.41 -69.74
C ILE A 299 10.48 6.66 -69.83
N VAL A 300 9.98 7.16 -68.70
CA VAL A 300 9.01 8.26 -68.70
C VAL A 300 9.65 9.55 -69.21
N GLN A 301 10.74 9.99 -68.58
CA GLN A 301 11.40 11.25 -68.93
C GLN A 301 12.17 11.18 -70.25
N SER A 302 12.79 10.04 -70.57
CA SER A 302 13.57 9.91 -71.81
C SER A 302 12.75 9.57 -73.05
N ARG A 303 11.58 8.91 -72.91
CA ARG A 303 10.81 8.40 -74.06
C ARG A 303 9.39 8.95 -74.09
N CYS A 304 8.63 8.77 -73.02
CA CYS A 304 7.19 8.99 -73.04
C CYS A 304 6.80 10.47 -72.98
N VAL A 305 7.37 11.25 -72.05
CA VAL A 305 7.01 12.67 -71.80
C VAL A 305 7.25 13.58 -73.00
N SER A 306 8.09 13.15 -73.96
CA SER A 306 8.31 13.90 -75.20
C SER A 306 7.02 14.09 -76.01
N CYS A 307 6.10 13.13 -75.94
CA CYS A 307 4.81 13.14 -76.65
C CYS A 307 3.63 13.24 -75.68
N HIS A 308 3.72 12.54 -74.54
CA HIS A 308 2.71 12.48 -73.49
C HIS A 308 2.92 13.60 -72.48
N VAL A 309 2.65 14.83 -72.89
CA VAL A 309 2.72 16.03 -72.07
C VAL A 309 1.66 17.01 -72.57
N SER A 310 1.19 17.91 -71.71
CA SER A 310 0.20 18.92 -72.11
C SER A 310 0.68 19.70 -73.34
N GLY A 311 -0.18 19.78 -74.37
CA GLY A 311 0.13 20.38 -75.68
C GLY A 311 1.03 19.54 -76.61
N GLY A 312 1.48 18.36 -76.17
CA GLY A 312 2.25 17.42 -76.98
C GLY A 312 1.39 16.56 -77.92
N ALA A 313 2.05 15.81 -78.81
CA ALA A 313 1.40 14.97 -79.82
C ALA A 313 0.45 13.90 -79.25
N SER A 314 0.65 13.50 -77.98
CA SER A 314 -0.21 12.59 -77.23
C SER A 314 -0.80 13.24 -75.98
N GLY A 315 -0.79 14.57 -75.89
CA GLY A 315 -1.25 15.33 -74.72
C GLY A 315 -2.76 15.26 -74.46
N TYR A 316 -3.53 14.71 -75.41
CA TYR A 316 -4.97 14.45 -75.26
C TYR A 316 -5.31 13.02 -74.80
N THR A 317 -4.29 12.17 -74.62
CA THR A 317 -4.48 10.79 -74.16
C THR A 317 -4.71 10.74 -72.64
N ARG A 318 -5.05 9.56 -72.12
CA ARG A 318 -5.24 9.31 -70.67
C ARG A 318 -3.93 9.20 -69.89
N LEU A 319 -2.78 9.36 -70.55
CA LEU A 319 -1.47 9.41 -69.92
C LEU A 319 -0.81 10.72 -70.31
N VAL A 320 -0.73 11.66 -69.37
CA VAL A 320 -0.09 12.96 -69.59
C VAL A 320 0.91 13.21 -68.48
N PHE A 321 2.18 13.15 -68.83
CA PHE A 321 3.28 13.32 -67.90
C PHE A 321 3.74 14.78 -67.81
N VAL A 322 4.37 15.11 -66.69
CA VAL A 322 5.13 16.34 -66.48
C VAL A 322 6.62 16.09 -66.59
N ARG A 323 7.36 17.11 -67.03
CA ARG A 323 8.82 17.03 -67.18
C ARG A 323 9.52 17.18 -65.83
N ARG A 324 10.77 16.68 -65.73
CA ARG A 324 11.65 16.82 -64.56
C ARG A 324 11.88 18.23 -64.02
N SER A 325 11.48 19.26 -64.78
CA SER A 325 11.53 20.66 -64.36
C SER A 325 10.40 21.05 -63.40
N ALA A 326 9.35 20.23 -63.29
CA ALA A 326 8.31 20.41 -62.29
C ALA A 326 8.73 19.72 -60.99
N ASP A 327 8.60 20.40 -59.85
CA ASP A 327 9.02 19.85 -58.54
C ASP A 327 8.27 18.56 -58.18
N SER A 328 7.03 18.39 -58.65
CA SER A 328 6.17 17.23 -58.39
C SER A 328 6.36 16.07 -59.38
N PHE A 329 7.33 16.14 -60.31
CA PHE A 329 7.31 15.26 -61.48
C PHE A 329 7.40 13.76 -61.17
N MET A 330 8.05 13.37 -60.08
CA MET A 330 8.10 11.96 -59.71
C MET A 330 6.73 11.45 -59.31
N THR A 331 6.12 12.08 -58.30
CA THR A 331 4.80 11.71 -57.77
C THR A 331 3.72 11.83 -58.83
N THR A 332 3.63 12.97 -59.52
CA THR A 332 2.60 13.19 -60.55
C THR A 332 2.66 12.12 -61.64
N ASN A 333 3.85 11.77 -62.13
CA ASN A 333 3.96 10.78 -63.21
C ASN A 333 3.77 9.34 -62.71
N TYR A 334 4.16 9.03 -61.47
CA TYR A 334 3.84 7.74 -60.86
C TYR A 334 2.33 7.55 -60.77
N ASP A 335 1.62 8.53 -60.20
CA ASP A 335 0.17 8.50 -60.03
C ASP A 335 -0.57 8.35 -61.37
N GLU A 336 -0.10 9.04 -62.42
CA GLU A 336 -0.66 8.91 -63.78
C GLU A 336 -0.53 7.49 -64.34
N ILE A 337 0.61 6.81 -64.15
CA ILE A 337 0.77 5.43 -64.60
C ILE A 337 -0.08 4.48 -63.76
N VAL A 338 -0.13 4.69 -62.44
CA VAL A 338 -0.93 3.89 -61.51
C VAL A 338 -2.42 3.99 -61.85
N ASP A 339 -2.93 5.21 -62.03
CA ASP A 339 -4.31 5.47 -62.44
C ASP A 339 -4.62 4.81 -63.77
N PHE A 340 -3.73 4.95 -64.75
CA PHE A 340 -3.91 4.30 -66.05
C PHE A 340 -3.99 2.77 -65.94
N ILE A 341 -3.10 2.14 -65.15
CA ILE A 341 -3.09 0.69 -65.00
C ILE A 341 -4.35 0.19 -64.28
N ARG A 342 -4.76 0.87 -63.21
CA ARG A 342 -5.88 0.44 -62.35
C ARG A 342 -7.25 0.76 -62.93
N ASN A 343 -7.39 1.90 -63.60
CA ASN A 343 -8.70 2.44 -63.96
C ASN A 343 -9.02 2.39 -65.46
N ILE A 344 -8.06 2.01 -66.32
CA ILE A 344 -8.33 1.78 -67.74
C ILE A 344 -8.52 0.28 -68.01
N PRO A 345 -9.58 -0.12 -68.75
CA PRO A 345 -9.75 -1.50 -69.18
C PRO A 345 -8.50 -2.01 -69.90
N ASN A 346 -7.93 -3.12 -69.40
CA ASN A 346 -6.67 -3.69 -69.86
C ASN A 346 -5.45 -2.75 -69.72
N GLY A 347 -5.47 -1.79 -68.79
CA GLY A 347 -4.42 -0.79 -68.58
C GLY A 347 -3.02 -1.39 -68.46
N ALA A 348 -2.87 -2.45 -67.66
CA ALA A 348 -1.62 -3.22 -67.54
C ALA A 348 -1.11 -3.78 -68.89
N SER A 349 -1.98 -4.42 -69.67
CA SER A 349 -1.60 -4.94 -70.99
C SER A 349 -1.30 -3.81 -71.98
N LEU A 350 -2.02 -2.69 -71.90
CA LEU A 350 -1.84 -1.54 -72.79
C LEU A 350 -0.53 -0.78 -72.51
N ILE A 351 -0.16 -0.58 -71.24
CA ILE A 351 1.09 0.11 -70.89
C ILE A 351 2.33 -0.70 -71.29
N LEU A 352 2.22 -2.04 -71.36
CA LEU A 352 3.29 -2.92 -71.81
C LEU A 352 3.33 -3.06 -73.35
N SER A 353 2.18 -3.15 -74.00
CA SER A 353 2.11 -3.41 -75.45
C SER A 353 2.27 -2.16 -76.32
N LYS A 354 1.66 -1.04 -75.94
CA LYS A 354 1.65 0.16 -76.79
C LYS A 354 3.04 0.75 -77.02
N PRO A 355 3.93 0.90 -76.01
CA PRO A 355 5.28 1.40 -76.27
C PRO A 355 6.09 0.52 -77.22
N GLN A 356 5.69 -0.73 -77.46
CA GLN A 356 6.30 -1.60 -78.47
C GLN A 356 5.83 -1.32 -79.91
N GLY A 357 5.04 -0.27 -80.13
CA GLY A 357 4.48 0.10 -81.43
C GLY A 357 3.16 -0.60 -81.76
N ILE A 358 2.63 -1.45 -80.86
CA ILE A 358 1.38 -2.17 -81.07
C ILE A 358 0.21 -1.20 -80.86
N ALA A 359 -0.45 -0.81 -81.95
CA ALA A 359 -1.53 0.18 -81.94
C ALA A 359 -1.14 1.51 -81.24
N HIS A 360 0.14 1.89 -81.35
CA HIS A 360 0.70 3.14 -80.82
C HIS A 360 1.14 4.02 -81.98
N GLY A 361 0.38 5.10 -82.25
CA GLY A 361 0.59 5.98 -83.41
C GLY A 361 1.97 6.64 -83.49
N GLY A 362 2.71 6.69 -82.38
CA GLY A 362 4.08 7.21 -82.31
C GLY A 362 5.20 6.20 -82.61
N GLY A 363 4.90 5.00 -83.10
CA GLY A 363 5.87 3.95 -83.41
C GLY A 363 6.47 3.26 -82.18
N VAL A 364 7.52 2.45 -82.38
CA VAL A 364 8.22 1.70 -81.33
C VAL A 364 9.04 2.64 -80.45
N ARG A 365 8.76 2.65 -79.15
CA ARG A 365 9.46 3.41 -78.11
C ARG A 365 10.26 2.54 -77.16
N LEU A 366 9.78 1.32 -76.88
CA LEU A 366 10.46 0.28 -76.14
C LEU A 366 10.54 -0.97 -77.03
N GLN A 367 11.74 -1.49 -77.25
CA GLN A 367 11.92 -2.68 -78.10
C GLN A 367 11.55 -3.94 -77.33
N SER A 368 10.97 -4.93 -78.02
CA SER A 368 10.74 -6.25 -77.44
C SER A 368 12.06 -6.86 -76.96
N GLY A 369 12.09 -7.34 -75.72
CA GLY A 369 13.30 -7.91 -75.09
C GLY A 369 14.32 -6.89 -74.57
N SER A 370 14.01 -5.58 -74.59
CA SER A 370 14.89 -4.58 -74.00
C SER A 370 14.77 -4.56 -72.47
N THR A 371 15.85 -4.16 -71.78
CA THR A 371 15.87 -4.02 -70.32
C THR A 371 14.83 -3.03 -69.83
N GLU A 372 14.54 -1.97 -70.58
CA GLU A 372 13.48 -1.01 -70.24
C GLU A 372 12.08 -1.64 -70.27
N LEU A 373 11.79 -2.49 -71.26
CA LEU A 373 10.52 -3.19 -71.30
C LEU A 373 10.41 -4.23 -70.17
N GLU A 374 11.50 -4.93 -69.87
CA GLU A 374 11.55 -5.86 -68.72
C GLU A 374 11.33 -5.12 -67.39
N ASN A 375 11.97 -3.97 -67.18
CA ASN A 375 11.78 -3.15 -65.99
C ASN A 375 10.34 -2.64 -65.89
N LEU A 376 9.73 -2.23 -67.00
CA LEU A 376 8.32 -1.81 -67.03
C LEU A 376 7.39 -2.98 -66.69
N SER A 377 7.67 -4.19 -67.16
CA SER A 377 6.93 -5.40 -66.75
C SER A 377 7.04 -5.65 -65.25
N LYS A 378 8.25 -5.59 -64.67
CA LYS A 378 8.47 -5.75 -63.22
C LYS A 378 7.70 -4.70 -62.41
N PHE A 379 7.66 -3.45 -62.90
CA PHE A 379 6.86 -2.39 -62.27
C PHE A 379 5.36 -2.74 -62.26
N VAL A 380 4.81 -3.18 -63.40
CA VAL A 380 3.40 -3.56 -63.51
C VAL A 380 3.07 -4.76 -62.62
N GLU A 381 3.93 -5.77 -62.59
CA GLU A 381 3.79 -6.95 -61.72
C GLU A 381 3.80 -6.56 -60.24
N ALA A 382 4.74 -5.71 -59.83
CA ALA A 382 4.80 -5.19 -58.46
C ALA A 382 3.53 -4.40 -58.10
N LEU A 383 3.05 -3.53 -58.99
CA LEU A 383 1.84 -2.74 -58.75
C LEU A 383 0.56 -3.60 -58.67
N GLN A 384 0.53 -4.75 -59.35
CA GLN A 384 -0.60 -5.69 -59.30
C GLN A 384 -0.57 -6.61 -58.05
N ALA A 385 0.60 -6.73 -57.41
CA ALA A 385 0.76 -7.47 -56.17
C ALA A 385 0.47 -6.63 -54.92
N GLU A 386 0.34 -5.31 -55.07
CA GLU A 386 -0.07 -4.31 -54.06
C GLU A 386 -1.59 -4.08 -54.08
#